data_AF-A0A1F6B7K1-F1
#
_entry.id   AF-A0A1F6B7K1-F1
#
_cell.length_a   1.000
_cell.length_b   1.000
_cell.length_c   1.000
_cell.angle_alpha   90.00
_cell.angle_beta   90.00
_cell.angle_gamma   90.00
#
_symmetry.space_group_name_H-M   'P 1'
#
loop_
_entity.id
_entity.type
_entity.pdbx_description
1 polymer ?
#
loop_
_entity_poly.entity_id
_entity_poly.type
_entity_poly.pdbx_seq_one_letter_code
_entity_poly.pdbx_strand_id
1 'polypeptide(L)'
;MQFLVIGKDGKDEKALERRLVAREAHIKLGDEMEKSGDRWYGAVLLDDNNKMIGSLAVMDFPSEKELYEWLKREPYITGKVWETVEVYKCNVKNPWKFSRPESFFKEREKLNK
;
A
#
# COMPACT_ATOMS: atom_id res chain seq x y z
N MET A 1 -13.94 2.30 -9.46
CA MET A 1 -12.93 1.94 -10.47
C MET A 1 -11.72 1.43 -9.74
N GLN A 2 -11.23 0.26 -10.13
CA GLN A 2 -10.17 -0.39 -9.37
C GLN A 2 -8.79 -0.09 -9.94
N PHE A 3 -7.85 0.16 -9.04
CA PHE A 3 -6.48 0.52 -9.35
C PHE A 3 -5.49 -0.31 -8.55
N LEU A 4 -4.40 -0.69 -9.21
CA LEU A 4 -3.19 -1.16 -8.58
C LEU A 4 -2.20 0.01 -8.56
N VAL A 5 -1.78 0.40 -7.36
CA VAL A 5 -0.76 1.44 -7.15
C VAL A 5 0.50 0.76 -6.63
N ILE A 6 1.63 1.01 -7.29
CA ILE A 6 2.95 0.57 -6.86
C ILE A 6 3.80 1.82 -6.64
N GLY A 7 4.11 2.10 -5.39
CA GLY A 7 5.03 3.16 -5.01
C GLY A 7 6.40 2.55 -4.71
N LYS A 8 7.45 2.98 -5.42
CA LYS A 8 8.83 2.54 -5.17
C LYS A 8 9.56 3.63 -4.42
N ASP A 9 10.22 3.24 -3.34
CA ASP A 9 10.99 4.16 -2.52
C ASP A 9 12.19 4.72 -3.31
N GLY A 10 12.66 5.89 -2.88
CA GLY A 10 13.96 6.40 -3.31
C GLY A 10 15.10 5.41 -3.00
N LYS A 11 16.19 5.51 -3.77
CA LYS A 11 17.37 4.64 -3.59
C LYS A 11 18.56 5.32 -2.92
N ASP A 12 18.44 6.62 -2.62
CA ASP A 12 19.47 7.37 -1.91
C ASP A 12 19.58 6.99 -0.42
N GLU A 13 20.67 7.41 0.22
CA GLU A 13 20.99 7.08 1.61
C GLU A 13 19.91 7.53 2.61
N LYS A 14 19.15 8.59 2.28
CA LYS A 14 18.08 9.12 3.16
C LYS A 14 16.72 8.47 2.91
N ALA A 15 16.60 7.54 1.96
CA ALA A 15 15.30 6.95 1.61
C ALA A 15 14.63 6.22 2.79
N LEU A 16 15.41 5.43 3.53
CA LEU A 16 14.90 4.72 4.70
C LEU A 16 14.45 5.69 5.80
N GLU A 17 15.23 6.75 6.05
CA GLU A 17 14.88 7.78 7.03
C GLU A 17 13.55 8.45 6.68
N ARG A 18 13.38 8.91 5.42
CA ARG A 18 12.12 9.49 4.95
C ARG A 18 10.95 8.52 5.15
N ARG A 19 11.15 7.25 4.82
CA ARG A 19 10.14 6.21 5.00
C ARG A 19 9.71 6.08 6.45
N LEU A 20 10.68 5.98 7.37
CA LEU A 20 10.40 5.79 8.80
C LEU A 20 9.65 6.99 9.39
N VAL A 21 10.04 8.22 9.04
CA VAL A 21 9.37 9.44 9.47
C VAL A 21 7.91 9.49 8.99
N ALA A 22 7.65 9.12 7.73
CA ALA A 22 6.30 9.19 7.16
C ALA A 22 5.43 7.94 7.45
N ARG A 23 6.02 6.86 7.99
CA ARG A 23 5.38 5.53 8.08
C ARG A 23 4.11 5.52 8.90
N GLU A 24 4.11 6.16 10.05
CA GLU A 24 2.94 6.18 10.95
C GLU A 24 1.74 6.83 10.26
N ALA A 25 1.95 8.00 9.64
CA ALA A 25 0.92 8.70 8.89
C ALA A 25 0.42 7.88 7.68
N HIS A 26 1.32 7.22 6.95
CA HIS A 26 0.97 6.33 5.84
C HIS A 26 0.07 5.16 6.29
N ILE A 27 0.43 4.49 7.39
CA ILE A 27 -0.35 3.37 7.94
C ILE A 27 -1.71 3.87 8.40
N LYS A 28 -1.75 4.97 9.17
CA LYS A 28 -3.02 5.54 9.65
C LYS A 28 -3.97 5.89 8.51
N LEU A 29 -3.47 6.53 7.45
CA LEU A 29 -4.27 6.81 6.26
C LEU A 29 -4.76 5.51 5.60
N GLY A 30 -3.90 4.50 5.51
CA GLY A 30 -4.27 3.18 5.02
C GLY A 30 -5.42 2.55 5.80
N ASP A 31 -5.35 2.54 7.13
CA ASP A 31 -6.38 1.99 8.01
C ASP A 31 -7.72 2.73 7.88
N GLU A 32 -7.69 4.06 7.73
CA GLU A 32 -8.87 4.88 7.46
C GLU A 32 -9.53 4.49 6.13
N MET A 33 -8.72 4.23 5.10
CA MET A 33 -9.22 3.88 3.77
C MET A 33 -9.70 2.44 3.65
N GLU A 34 -9.14 1.53 4.44
CA GLU A 34 -9.67 0.16 4.56
C GLU A 34 -11.04 0.16 5.23
N LYS A 35 -11.28 1.08 6.19
CA LYS A 35 -12.60 1.27 6.79
C LYS A 35 -13.61 1.91 5.85
N SER A 36 -13.19 2.86 5.01
CA SER A 36 -14.08 3.48 4.01
C SER A 36 -14.37 2.57 2.82
N GLY A 37 -13.50 1.60 2.55
CA GLY A 37 -13.56 0.72 1.39
C GLY A 37 -12.80 1.24 0.17
N ASP A 38 -12.12 2.40 0.27
CA ASP A 38 -11.32 2.97 -0.82
C ASP A 38 -10.01 2.20 -1.04
N ARG A 39 -9.47 1.56 0.02
CA ARG A 39 -8.32 0.66 -0.06
C ARG A 39 -8.75 -0.74 0.34
N TRP A 40 -8.42 -1.72 -0.50
CA TRP A 40 -8.79 -3.12 -0.24
C TRP A 40 -7.64 -3.95 0.28
N TYR A 41 -6.42 -3.60 -0.12
CA TYR A 41 -5.24 -4.33 0.31
C TYR A 41 -4.00 -3.46 0.26
N GLY A 42 -3.07 -3.76 1.15
CA GLY A 42 -1.77 -3.12 1.26
C GLY A 42 -0.66 -4.12 1.47
N ALA A 43 0.48 -3.92 0.81
CA ALA A 43 1.69 -4.69 1.09
C ALA A 43 2.92 -3.79 1.06
N VAL A 44 3.91 -4.13 1.89
CA VAL A 44 5.26 -3.61 1.76
C VAL A 44 6.00 -4.45 0.71
N LEU A 45 6.76 -3.79 -0.15
CA LEU A 45 7.68 -4.47 -1.07
C LEU A 45 9.04 -4.58 -0.39
N LEU A 46 9.60 -5.78 -0.41
CA LEU A 46 10.91 -6.10 0.19
C LEU A 46 11.90 -6.48 -0.91
N ASP A 47 13.17 -6.16 -0.71
CA ASP A 47 14.27 -6.76 -1.48
C ASP A 47 14.73 -8.10 -0.88
N ASP A 48 15.74 -8.71 -1.50
CA ASP A 48 16.31 -10.00 -1.08
C ASP A 48 16.93 -9.96 0.33
N ASN A 49 17.23 -8.78 0.86
CA ASN A 49 17.77 -8.57 2.20
C ASN A 49 16.67 -8.19 3.21
N ASN A 50 15.39 -8.34 2.86
CA ASN A 50 14.23 -7.91 3.65
C ASN A 50 14.19 -6.40 3.93
N LYS A 51 14.89 -5.58 3.15
CA LYS A 51 14.78 -4.12 3.23
C LYS A 51 13.53 -3.67 2.52
N MET A 52 12.82 -2.72 3.11
CA MET A 52 11.66 -2.08 2.49
C MET A 52 12.10 -1.23 1.29
N ILE A 53 11.53 -1.52 0.12
CA ILE A 53 11.84 -0.84 -1.16
C ILE A 53 10.63 -0.22 -1.84
N GLY A 54 9.45 -0.37 -1.24
CA GLY A 54 8.24 0.23 -1.78
C GLY A 54 6.99 -0.25 -1.08
N SER A 55 5.86 -0.01 -1.72
CA SER A 55 4.55 -0.43 -1.28
C SER A 55 3.66 -0.75 -2.49
N LEU A 56 2.69 -1.62 -2.26
CA LEU A 56 1.61 -1.92 -3.18
C LEU A 56 0.28 -1.62 -2.49
N ALA A 57 -0.66 -1.04 -3.23
CA ALA A 57 -2.03 -0.86 -2.78
C ALA A 57 -3.02 -1.26 -3.88
N VAL A 58 -4.05 -2.00 -3.50
CA VAL A 58 -5.22 -2.25 -4.34
C VAL A 58 -6.32 -1.33 -3.83
N MET A 59 -6.88 -0.52 -4.73
CA MET A 59 -7.76 0.59 -4.37
C MET A 59 -9.00 0.61 -5.26
N ASP A 60 -10.08 1.22 -4.78
CA ASP A 60 -11.30 1.48 -5.53
C ASP A 60 -11.74 2.93 -5.36
N PHE A 61 -11.73 3.69 -6.47
CA PHE A 61 -12.11 5.10 -6.51
C PHE A 61 -13.19 5.37 -7.56
N PRO A 62 -14.02 6.41 -7.41
CA PRO A 62 -15.03 6.76 -8.42
C PRO A 62 -14.45 6.99 -9.82
N SER A 63 -13.27 7.63 -9.93
CA SER A 63 -12.54 7.80 -11.17
C SER A 63 -11.02 7.92 -10.94
N GLU A 64 -10.25 8.02 -12.04
CA GLU A 64 -8.81 8.32 -11.98
C GLU A 64 -8.53 9.67 -11.31
N LYS A 65 -9.41 10.67 -11.49
CA LYS A 65 -9.24 11.99 -10.88
C LYS A 65 -9.17 11.89 -9.35
N GLU A 66 -10.09 11.16 -8.72
CA GLU A 66 -10.10 11.01 -7.25
C GLU A 66 -8.88 10.24 -6.74
N LEU A 67 -8.39 9.25 -7.50
CA LEU A 67 -7.12 8.57 -7.19
C LEU A 67 -5.95 9.56 -7.19
N TYR A 68 -5.84 10.40 -8.22
CA TYR A 68 -4.75 11.38 -8.30
C TYR A 68 -4.88 12.50 -7.25
N GLU A 69 -6.09 12.89 -6.84
CA GLU A 69 -6.26 13.79 -5.69
C GLU A 69 -5.81 13.13 -4.38
N TRP A 70 -6.05 11.83 -4.20
CA TRP A 70 -5.51 11.09 -3.06
C TRP A 70 -3.98 11.05 -3.07
N LEU A 71 -3.35 10.78 -4.22
CA LEU A 71 -1.88 10.76 -4.34
C LEU A 71 -1.23 12.07 -3.87
N LYS A 72 -1.86 13.23 -4.09
CA LYS A 72 -1.33 14.53 -3.64
C LYS A 72 -1.21 14.67 -2.13
N ARG A 73 -2.02 13.93 -1.36
CA ARG A 73 -2.05 13.97 0.12
C ARG A 73 -1.49 12.71 0.76
N GLU A 74 -1.01 11.77 -0.04
CA GLU A 74 -0.46 10.52 0.44
C GLU A 74 0.88 10.80 1.17
N PRO A 75 1.09 10.32 2.42
CA PRO A 75 2.29 10.62 3.21
C PRO A 75 3.63 10.20 2.60
N TYR A 76 3.68 9.09 1.87
CA TYR A 76 4.88 8.66 1.16
C TYR A 76 5.17 9.48 -0.11
N ILE A 77 4.18 10.11 -0.74
CA ILE A 77 4.38 11.11 -1.80
C ILE A 77 4.85 12.43 -1.20
N THR A 78 4.09 12.98 -0.25
CA THR A 78 4.38 14.29 0.36
C THR A 78 5.68 14.28 1.16
N GLY A 79 6.00 13.16 1.81
CA GLY A 79 7.28 12.90 2.47
C GLY A 79 8.43 12.52 1.53
N LYS A 80 8.22 12.51 0.21
CA LYS A 80 9.22 12.14 -0.82
C LYS A 80 9.84 10.75 -0.58
N VAL A 81 9.06 9.83 -0.05
CA VAL A 81 9.43 8.43 0.13
C VAL A 81 9.34 7.72 -1.21
N TRP A 82 8.15 7.74 -1.83
CA TRP A 82 7.95 7.18 -3.16
C TRP A 82 8.54 8.12 -4.21
N GLU A 83 9.61 7.67 -4.86
CA GLU A 83 10.26 8.38 -5.96
C GLU A 83 9.54 8.12 -7.29
N THR A 84 9.04 6.89 -7.47
CA THR A 84 8.24 6.52 -8.63
C THR A 84 6.93 5.89 -8.20
N VAL A 85 5.87 6.19 -8.95
CA VAL A 85 4.52 5.68 -8.73
C VAL A 85 4.01 5.14 -10.04
N GLU A 86 3.66 3.87 -10.04
CA GLU A 86 3.03 3.19 -11.18
C GLU A 86 1.57 2.92 -10.84
N VAL A 87 0.67 3.31 -11.74
CA VAL A 87 -0.77 3.13 -11.58
C VAL A 87 -1.29 2.30 -12.75
N TYR A 88 -1.98 1.21 -12.43
CA TYR A 88 -2.64 0.37 -13.41
C TYR A 88 -4.13 0.25 -13.09
N LYS A 89 -4.98 0.48 -14.08
CA LYS A 89 -6.38 0.09 -13.99
C LYS A 89 -6.45 -1.44 -13.92
N CYS A 90 -7.19 -1.97 -12.96
CA CYS A 90 -7.30 -3.41 -12.74
C CYS A 90 -8.76 -3.84 -12.55
N ASN A 91 -8.99 -5.15 -12.49
CA ASN A 91 -10.28 -5.74 -12.15
C ASN A 91 -10.09 -7.00 -11.29
N VAL A 92 -10.31 -6.85 -9.99
CA VAL A 92 -10.33 -7.90 -8.99
C VAL A 92 -11.65 -8.65 -9.10
N LYS A 93 -11.57 -9.90 -9.58
CA LYS A 93 -12.73 -10.76 -9.86
C LYS A 93 -13.68 -10.96 -8.67
N ASN A 94 -13.19 -10.94 -7.42
CA ASN A 94 -14.00 -11.13 -6.20
C ASN A 94 -13.31 -10.48 -4.97
N PRO A 95 -13.56 -9.20 -4.67
CA PRO A 95 -12.84 -8.48 -3.60
C PRO A 95 -13.04 -9.07 -2.19
N TRP A 96 -14.20 -9.68 -1.90
CA TRP A 96 -14.45 -10.35 -0.62
C TRP A 96 -13.56 -11.57 -0.35
N LYS A 97 -12.78 -12.04 -1.34
CA LYS A 97 -11.81 -13.13 -1.13
C LYS A 97 -10.62 -12.72 -0.25
N PHE A 98 -10.37 -11.42 -0.09
CA PHE A 98 -9.37 -10.92 0.84
C PHE A 98 -9.83 -10.99 2.31
N SER A 99 -11.11 -11.24 2.57
CA SER A 99 -11.74 -11.24 3.89
C SER A 99 -11.69 -12.63 4.57
N ARG A 100 -10.49 -13.23 4.68
CA ARG A 100 -10.32 -14.41 5.54
C ARG A 100 -10.30 -13.96 7.01
N PRO A 101 -10.91 -14.72 7.94
CA PRO A 101 -10.83 -14.39 9.36
C PRO A 101 -9.38 -14.47 9.84
N GLU A 102 -9.03 -13.65 10.83
CA GLU A 102 -7.68 -13.62 11.42
C GLU A 102 -7.19 -15.03 11.85
N SER A 103 -8.11 -15.88 12.32
CA SER A 103 -7.83 -17.27 12.71
C SER A 103 -7.20 -18.09 11.59
N PHE A 104 -7.63 -17.90 10.34
CA PHE A 104 -7.05 -18.57 9.18
C PHE A 104 -5.56 -18.24 9.00
N PHE A 105 -5.17 -16.98 9.21
CA PHE A 105 -3.79 -16.55 9.08
C PHE A 105 -2.93 -17.03 10.26
N LYS A 106 -3.43 -16.91 11.49
CA LYS A 106 -2.76 -17.41 12.70
C LYS A 106 -2.49 -18.91 12.66
N GLU A 107 -3.38 -19.69 12.07
CA GLU A 107 -3.19 -21.13 11.88
C GLU A 107 -2.06 -21.41 10.88
N ARG A 108 -2.02 -20.67 9.76
CA ARG A 108 -0.96 -20.81 8.75
C ARG A 108 0.43 -20.46 9.27
N GLU A 109 0.58 -19.46 10.12
CA GLU A 109 1.88 -19.10 10.71
C GLU A 109 2.50 -20.24 11.52
N LYS A 110 1.67 -21.10 12.12
CA LYS A 110 2.14 -22.28 12.87
C LYS A 110 2.69 -23.38 11.97
N LEU A 111 2.24 -23.45 10.71
CA LEU A 111 2.70 -24.44 9.73
C LEU A 111 4.04 -24.07 9.09
N ASN A 112 4.41 -22.78 9.15
CA ASN A 112 5.65 -22.25 8.60
C ASN A 112 6.76 -22.09 9.67
N LYS A 113 6.53 -22.59 10.89
CA LYS A 113 7.52 -22.70 11.97
C LYS A 113 7.91 -24.16 12.13
#